data_AF-A0A8J6Y7H4-F1
#
_entry.id   AF-A0A8J6Y7H4-F1
#
_cell.length_a   1.000
_cell.length_b   1.000
_cell.length_c   1.000
_cell.angle_alpha   90.00
_cell.angle_beta   90.00
_cell.angle_gamma   90.00
#
_symmetry.space_group_name_H-M   'P 1'
#
loop_
_entity.id
_entity.type
_entity.pdbx_description
1 polymer ?
#
loop_
_entity_poly.entity_id
_entity_poly.type
_entity_poly.pdbx_seq_one_letter_code
_entity_poly.pdbx_strand_id
1 'polypeptide(L)'
;MKERFQGILLFLPVPVVLWLITNLPLGVWPSLGLGVALMATHRLYARPYARRRAGRRCLWCGRVGEGGRLESLTVVEPMGETDWSVCPGNHQERLTGFLGWASRNALFLKVGIAGTLLLYLITVLLAAYGKLGPLESTDLSAGFRLLIALTVLPLGWLGPGSGSGTALKVPFPVHIQALIGTVAVVWLFRIVGLIWLVASAIHFLGG
;
A
#
# COMPACT_ATOMS: atom_id res chain seq x y z
N MET A 1 10.95 -8.25 -19.49
CA MET A 1 11.39 -6.98 -18.86
C MET A 1 10.43 -5.80 -19.04
N LYS A 2 9.91 -5.54 -20.24
CA LYS A 2 8.99 -4.41 -20.55
C LYS A 2 7.79 -4.29 -19.60
N GLU A 3 7.14 -5.40 -19.27
CA GLU A 3 5.96 -5.39 -18.38
C GLU A 3 6.29 -5.02 -16.92
N ARG A 4 7.46 -5.45 -16.43
CA ARG A 4 7.92 -5.12 -15.08
C ARG A 4 8.20 -3.62 -14.97
N PHE A 5 8.86 -3.05 -15.98
CA PHE A 5 9.11 -1.62 -16.05
C PHE A 5 7.82 -0.81 -16.09
N GLN A 6 6.84 -1.22 -16.92
CA GLN A 6 5.51 -0.60 -16.93
C GLN A 6 4.81 -0.68 -15.58
N GLY A 7 4.88 -1.83 -14.89
CA GLY A 7 4.33 -1.98 -13.55
C GLY A 7 4.95 -1.00 -12.52
N ILE A 8 6.27 -0.82 -12.57
CA ILE A 8 6.98 0.15 -11.71
C ILE A 8 6.58 1.59 -12.07
N LEU A 9 6.50 1.92 -13.36
CA LEU A 9 6.07 3.25 -13.79
C LEU A 9 4.65 3.57 -13.33
N LEU A 10 3.75 2.59 -13.40
CA LEU A 10 2.37 2.72 -12.91
C LEU A 10 2.29 2.78 -11.38
N PHE A 11 3.31 2.31 -10.66
CA PHE A 11 3.39 2.43 -9.20
C PHE A 11 3.89 3.80 -8.73
N LEU A 12 4.66 4.52 -9.56
CA LEU A 12 5.27 5.82 -9.26
C LEU A 12 4.32 6.90 -8.69
N PRO A 13 3.03 6.98 -9.08
CA PRO A 13 2.11 7.95 -8.48
C PRO A 13 1.97 7.80 -6.97
N VAL A 14 2.12 6.59 -6.41
CA VAL A 14 1.99 6.35 -4.96
C VAL A 14 3.05 7.12 -4.16
N PRO A 15 4.37 6.95 -4.38
CA PRO A 15 5.38 7.72 -3.67
C PRO A 15 5.30 9.22 -3.96
N VAL A 16 4.90 9.63 -5.19
CA VAL A 16 4.71 11.05 -5.53
C VAL A 16 3.61 11.68 -4.69
N VAL A 17 2.46 11.00 -4.54
CA VAL A 17 1.36 11.49 -3.71
C VAL A 17 1.78 11.55 -2.24
N LEU A 18 2.48 10.53 -1.72
CA LEU A 18 2.99 10.56 -0.35
C LEU A 18 3.95 11.74 -0.12
N TRP A 19 4.82 12.03 -1.09
CA TRP A 19 5.72 13.18 -1.02
C TRP A 19 4.94 14.51 -1.05
N LEU A 20 3.98 14.66 -1.96
CA LEU A 20 3.12 15.85 -2.06
C LEU A 20 2.37 16.12 -0.76
N ILE A 21 1.73 15.09 -0.18
CA ILE A 21 0.91 15.28 1.03
C ILE A 21 1.78 15.51 2.27
N THR A 22 2.95 14.86 2.38
CA THR A 22 3.78 14.96 3.60
C THR A 22 4.75 16.13 3.63
N ASN A 23 5.12 16.69 2.47
CA ASN A 23 6.03 17.83 2.39
C ASN A 23 5.34 19.13 1.97
N LEU A 24 4.11 19.06 1.45
CA LEU A 24 3.31 20.21 1.02
C LEU A 24 4.10 21.25 0.20
N PRO A 25 4.88 20.83 -0.83
CA PRO A 25 5.84 21.70 -1.51
C PRO A 25 5.21 22.88 -2.27
N LEU A 26 3.90 22.82 -2.53
CA LEU A 26 3.14 23.86 -3.23
C LEU A 26 2.15 24.57 -2.30
N GLY A 27 2.27 24.36 -0.98
CA GLY A 27 1.26 24.72 0.00
C GLY A 27 0.13 23.68 0.11
N VAL A 28 -0.75 23.87 1.10
CA VAL A 28 -1.76 22.87 1.47
C VAL A 28 -2.71 22.54 0.31
N TRP A 29 -3.40 23.54 -0.25
CA TRP A 29 -4.44 23.31 -1.25
C TRP A 29 -3.92 22.71 -2.57
N PRO A 30 -2.85 23.25 -3.19
CA PRO A 30 -2.36 22.71 -4.46
C PRO A 30 -1.76 21.31 -4.28
N SER A 31 -1.04 21.04 -3.19
CA SER A 31 -0.48 19.71 -2.93
C SER A 31 -1.56 18.66 -2.66
N LEU A 32 -2.58 18.99 -1.86
CA LEU A 32 -3.72 18.09 -1.63
C LEU A 32 -4.54 17.85 -2.91
N GLY A 33 -4.86 18.93 -3.64
CA GLY A 33 -5.61 18.84 -4.89
C GLY A 33 -4.90 17.96 -5.93
N LEU A 34 -3.59 18.16 -6.11
CA LEU A 34 -2.78 17.35 -7.02
C LEU A 34 -2.67 15.90 -6.53
N GLY A 35 -2.49 15.67 -5.24
CA GLY A 35 -2.46 14.33 -4.65
C GLY A 35 -3.76 13.55 -4.89
N VAL A 36 -4.92 14.18 -4.68
CA VAL A 36 -6.23 13.59 -4.96
C VAL A 36 -6.41 13.31 -6.45
N ALA A 37 -6.07 14.26 -7.32
CA ALA A 37 -6.17 14.09 -8.77
C ALA A 37 -5.30 12.93 -9.27
N LEU A 38 -4.05 12.83 -8.78
CA LEU A 38 -3.14 11.73 -9.10
C LEU A 38 -3.69 10.38 -8.62
N MET A 39 -4.25 10.29 -7.41
CA MET A 39 -4.84 9.05 -6.90
C MET A 39 -6.09 8.63 -7.68
N ALA A 40 -6.98 9.58 -7.98
CA ALA A 40 -8.18 9.33 -8.76
C ALA A 40 -7.84 8.82 -10.17
N THR A 41 -6.97 9.55 -10.88
CA THR A 41 -6.54 9.17 -12.24
C THR A 41 -5.76 7.85 -12.23
N HIS A 42 -4.87 7.65 -11.26
CA HIS A 42 -4.13 6.40 -11.08
C HIS A 42 -5.07 5.19 -11.00
N ARG A 43 -6.11 5.28 -10.19
CA ARG A 43 -7.09 4.20 -10.05
C ARG A 43 -7.78 3.84 -11.36
N LEU A 44 -8.06 4.82 -12.21
CA LEU A 44 -8.76 4.63 -13.49
C LEU A 44 -7.93 3.85 -14.50
N TYR A 45 -6.61 4.05 -14.58
CA TYR A 45 -5.76 3.34 -15.53
C TYR A 45 -5.05 2.10 -14.95
N ALA A 46 -4.65 2.14 -13.68
CA ALA A 46 -3.86 1.08 -13.06
C ALA A 46 -4.67 -0.21 -12.86
N ARG A 47 -5.93 -0.08 -12.43
CA ARG A 47 -6.80 -1.23 -12.19
C ARG A 47 -7.10 -2.01 -13.48
N PRO A 48 -7.55 -1.38 -14.60
CA PRO A 48 -7.72 -2.09 -15.87
C PRO A 48 -6.42 -2.66 -16.43
N TYR A 49 -5.29 -1.96 -16.23
CA TYR A 49 -3.97 -2.49 -16.62
C TYR A 49 -3.62 -3.78 -15.87
N ALA A 50 -3.82 -3.79 -14.55
CA ALA A 50 -3.56 -4.94 -13.69
C ALA A 50 -4.47 -6.13 -14.05
N ARG A 51 -5.79 -5.89 -14.21
CA ARG A 51 -6.75 -6.95 -14.58
C ARG A 51 -6.43 -7.62 -15.91
N ARG A 52 -6.01 -6.85 -16.94
CA ARG A 52 -5.61 -7.41 -18.24
C ARG A 52 -4.39 -8.34 -18.18
N ARG A 53 -3.66 -8.34 -17.06
CA ARG A 53 -2.48 -9.16 -16.80
C ARG A 53 -2.66 -10.14 -15.64
N ALA A 54 -3.85 -10.17 -15.03
CA ALA A 54 -4.12 -11.00 -13.87
C ALA A 54 -3.85 -12.48 -14.12
N GLY A 55 -4.20 -12.98 -15.32
CA GLY A 55 -3.97 -14.36 -15.75
C GLY A 55 -2.55 -14.69 -16.27
N ARG A 56 -1.68 -13.69 -16.43
CA ARG A 56 -0.35 -13.85 -17.06
C ARG A 56 0.81 -13.70 -16.09
N ARG A 57 0.57 -13.02 -14.96
CA ARG A 57 1.60 -12.70 -13.97
C ARG A 57 1.23 -13.32 -12.64
N CYS A 58 2.24 -13.83 -11.95
CA CYS A 58 2.08 -14.30 -10.58
C CYS A 58 1.92 -13.09 -9.63
N LEU A 59 0.83 -13.08 -8.86
CA LEU A 59 0.52 -12.01 -7.89
C LEU A 59 1.57 -11.93 -6.76
N TRP A 60 2.26 -13.03 -6.47
CA TRP A 60 3.34 -13.03 -5.47
C TRP A 60 4.64 -12.41 -5.99
N CYS A 61 5.26 -12.98 -7.02
CA CYS A 61 6.58 -12.57 -7.50
C CYS A 61 6.54 -11.48 -8.60
N GLY A 62 5.37 -11.20 -9.17
CA GLY A 62 5.17 -10.22 -10.23
C GLY A 62 5.76 -10.63 -11.59
N ARG A 63 6.31 -11.83 -11.74
CA ARG A 63 6.88 -12.32 -13.02
C ARG A 63 5.78 -12.93 -13.89
N VAL A 64 6.01 -12.90 -15.21
CA VAL A 64 5.21 -13.68 -16.16
C VAL A 64 5.48 -15.16 -15.91
N GLY A 65 4.47 -16.01 -16.05
CA GLY A 65 4.66 -17.47 -15.97
C GLY A 65 5.55 -17.97 -17.11
N GLU A 66 6.87 -17.95 -16.94
CA GLU A 66 7.81 -18.54 -17.89
C GLU A 66 7.91 -20.04 -17.61
N GLY A 67 7.35 -20.87 -18.50
CA GLY A 67 7.54 -22.33 -18.50
C GLY A 67 6.73 -23.14 -17.47
N GLY A 68 5.71 -22.56 -16.82
CA GLY A 68 4.92 -23.26 -15.80
C GLY A 68 3.44 -22.88 -15.79
N ARG A 69 2.59 -23.83 -15.38
CA ARG A 69 1.15 -23.64 -15.19
C ARG A 69 0.94 -22.64 -14.04
N LEU A 70 0.29 -21.51 -14.32
CA LEU A 70 -0.20 -20.63 -13.27
C LEU A 70 -1.52 -21.19 -12.73
N GLU A 71 -1.71 -21.09 -11.42
CA GLU A 71 -2.97 -21.45 -10.78
C GLU A 71 -3.83 -20.20 -10.61
N SER A 72 -5.14 -20.36 -10.81
CA SER A 72 -6.12 -19.31 -10.57
C SER A 72 -6.38 -19.19 -9.07
N LEU A 73 -6.48 -17.95 -8.60
CA LEU A 73 -6.74 -17.57 -7.23
C LEU A 73 -7.79 -16.46 -7.22
N THR A 74 -8.99 -16.78 -6.71
CA THR A 74 -10.07 -15.80 -6.56
C THR A 74 -9.90 -15.03 -5.26
N VAL A 75 -9.87 -13.70 -5.34
CA VAL A 75 -9.72 -12.79 -4.21
C VAL A 75 -10.95 -11.89 -4.12
N VAL A 76 -11.55 -11.83 -2.93
CA VAL A 76 -12.70 -10.96 -2.64
C VAL A 76 -12.17 -9.59 -2.21
N GLU A 77 -12.13 -8.66 -3.14
CA GLU A 77 -11.70 -7.28 -2.90
C GLU A 77 -12.89 -6.41 -2.45
N PRO A 78 -12.67 -5.21 -1.87
CA PRO A 78 -13.75 -4.28 -1.52
C PRO A 78 -14.65 -3.86 -2.69
N MET A 79 -14.20 -4.07 -3.93
CA MET A 79 -14.86 -3.65 -5.17
C MET A 79 -15.39 -4.85 -5.97
N GLY A 80 -15.56 -6.00 -5.33
CA GLY A 80 -16.02 -7.25 -5.92
C GLY A 80 -14.94 -8.33 -6.02
N GLU A 81 -15.34 -9.49 -6.51
CA GLU A 81 -14.46 -10.63 -6.71
C GLU A 81 -13.57 -10.45 -7.94
N THR A 82 -12.35 -10.96 -7.85
CA THR A 82 -11.34 -10.84 -8.90
C THR A 82 -10.48 -12.10 -8.95
N ASP A 83 -10.22 -12.58 -10.16
CA ASP A 83 -9.33 -13.70 -10.37
C ASP A 83 -7.92 -13.23 -10.69
N TRP A 84 -6.96 -13.85 -10.02
CA TRP A 84 -5.53 -13.60 -10.15
C TRP A 84 -4.80 -14.90 -10.39
N SER A 85 -3.58 -14.81 -10.91
CA SER A 85 -2.72 -15.98 -11.07
C SER A 85 -1.59 -16.00 -10.04
N VAL A 86 -1.19 -17.20 -9.65
CA VAL A 86 -0.02 -17.42 -8.78
C VAL A 86 0.79 -18.61 -9.27
N CYS A 87 2.10 -18.59 -9.03
CA CYS A 87 2.92 -19.79 -9.26
C CYS A 87 2.56 -20.85 -8.21
N PRO A 88 2.52 -22.14 -8.58
CA PRO A 88 2.23 -23.22 -7.66
C PRO A 88 3.29 -23.35 -6.55
N GLY A 89 2.92 -24.01 -5.46
CA GLY A 89 3.80 -24.29 -4.31
C GLY A 89 4.05 -23.08 -3.43
N ASN A 90 5.31 -22.80 -3.10
CA ASN A 90 5.71 -21.80 -2.10
C ASN A 90 5.17 -20.39 -2.36
N HIS A 91 4.98 -19.97 -3.63
CA HIS A 91 4.39 -18.66 -3.92
C HIS A 91 2.91 -18.58 -3.55
N GLN A 92 2.15 -19.64 -3.77
CA GLN A 92 0.75 -19.74 -3.41
C GLN A 92 0.58 -19.79 -1.89
N GLU A 93 1.39 -20.58 -1.18
CA GLU A 93 1.38 -20.65 0.28
C GLU A 93 1.68 -19.29 0.92
N ARG A 94 2.73 -18.61 0.47
CA ARG A 94 3.08 -17.27 0.99
C ARG A 94 2.04 -16.22 0.66
N LEU A 95 1.45 -16.26 -0.54
CA LEU A 95 0.41 -15.33 -0.94
C LEU A 95 -0.87 -15.55 -0.13
N THR A 96 -1.33 -16.79 0.01
CA THR A 96 -2.50 -17.14 0.81
C THR A 96 -2.28 -16.81 2.29
N GLY A 97 -1.06 -17.02 2.82
CA GLY A 97 -0.70 -16.56 4.16
C GLY A 97 -0.72 -15.05 4.29
N PHE A 98 -0.16 -14.31 3.34
CA PHE A 98 -0.20 -12.85 3.36
C PHE A 98 -1.64 -12.31 3.33
N LEU A 99 -2.46 -12.81 2.39
CA LEU A 99 -3.86 -12.39 2.26
C LEU A 99 -4.70 -12.85 3.45
N GLY A 100 -4.45 -14.04 3.99
CA GLY A 100 -5.11 -14.56 5.18
C GLY A 100 -4.81 -13.73 6.42
N TRP A 101 -3.56 -13.32 6.63
CA TRP A 101 -3.21 -12.39 7.71
C TRP A 101 -3.91 -11.05 7.53
N ALA A 102 -3.90 -10.50 6.31
CA ALA A 102 -4.55 -9.23 6.01
C ALA A 102 -6.07 -9.29 6.20
N SER A 103 -6.68 -10.44 5.92
CA SER A 103 -8.10 -10.70 6.16
C SER A 103 -8.44 -10.72 7.66
N ARG A 104 -7.68 -11.49 8.44
CA ARG A 104 -7.86 -11.58 9.91
C ARG A 104 -7.66 -10.24 10.62
N ASN A 105 -6.75 -9.43 10.10
CA ASN A 105 -6.42 -8.11 10.65
C ASN A 105 -7.03 -6.96 9.84
N ALA A 106 -8.14 -7.21 9.14
CA ALA A 106 -8.73 -6.24 8.23
C ALA A 106 -9.11 -4.92 8.92
N LEU A 107 -9.65 -4.98 10.14
CA LEU A 107 -10.01 -3.77 10.90
C LEU A 107 -8.75 -2.96 11.26
N PHE A 108 -7.73 -3.63 11.80
CA PHE A 108 -6.44 -3.01 12.13
C PHE A 108 -5.84 -2.30 10.91
N LEU A 109 -5.83 -2.95 9.75
CA LEU A 109 -5.31 -2.37 8.51
C LEU A 109 -6.16 -1.21 7.99
N LYS A 110 -7.49 -1.29 8.07
CA LYS A 110 -8.38 -0.19 7.65
C LYS A 110 -8.18 1.04 8.53
N VAL A 111 -8.19 0.86 9.85
CA VAL A 111 -8.00 1.95 10.81
C VAL A 111 -6.58 2.51 10.69
N GLY A 112 -5.57 1.65 10.67
CA GLY A 112 -4.18 2.06 10.63
C GLY A 112 -3.73 2.72 9.32
N ILE A 113 -4.31 2.36 8.18
CA ILE A 113 -3.99 3.01 6.89
C ILE A 113 -4.98 4.15 6.58
N ALA A 114 -6.26 3.83 6.42
CA ALA A 114 -7.26 4.81 5.98
C ALA A 114 -7.64 5.78 7.10
N GLY A 115 -7.76 5.29 8.34
CA GLY A 115 -8.02 6.15 9.51
C GLY A 115 -6.88 7.13 9.76
N THR A 116 -5.63 6.67 9.74
CA THR A 116 -4.44 7.53 9.87
C THR A 116 -4.35 8.57 8.76
N LEU A 117 -4.62 8.20 7.50
CA LEU A 117 -4.66 9.16 6.39
C LEU A 117 -5.75 10.21 6.58
N LEU A 118 -6.97 9.78 6.93
CA LEU A 118 -8.08 10.71 7.17
C LEU A 118 -7.77 11.67 8.31
N LEU A 119 -7.24 11.16 9.42
CA LEU A 119 -6.82 11.96 10.56
C LEU A 119 -5.76 13.00 10.13
N TYR A 120 -4.75 12.57 9.38
CA TYR A 120 -3.72 13.47 8.84
C TYR A 120 -4.28 14.56 7.93
N LEU A 121 -5.20 14.21 7.03
CA LEU A 121 -5.84 15.20 6.15
C LEU A 121 -6.64 16.22 6.96
N ILE A 122 -7.40 15.77 7.97
CA ILE A 122 -8.15 16.68 8.85
C ILE A 122 -7.19 17.58 9.61
N THR A 123 -6.10 17.05 10.17
CA THR A 123 -5.15 17.87 10.92
C THR A 123 -4.42 18.88 10.02
N VAL A 124 -3.97 18.49 8.83
CA VAL A 124 -3.36 19.43 7.89
C VAL A 124 -4.33 20.54 7.48
N LEU A 125 -5.61 20.22 7.28
CA LEU A 125 -6.63 21.24 6.99
C LEU A 125 -6.84 22.18 8.19
N LEU A 126 -6.97 21.65 9.41
CA LEU A 126 -7.11 22.46 10.61
C LEU A 126 -5.87 23.35 10.85
N ALA A 127 -4.67 22.85 10.58
CA ALA A 127 -3.43 23.63 10.63
C ALA A 127 -3.46 24.78 9.61
N ALA A 128 -3.95 24.52 8.38
CA ALA A 128 -4.11 25.54 7.35
C ALA A 128 -5.06 26.69 7.76
N TYR A 129 -6.03 26.41 8.63
CA TYR A 129 -6.94 27.40 9.21
C TYR A 129 -6.46 27.99 10.55
N GLY A 130 -5.23 27.70 10.97
CA GLY A 130 -4.66 28.18 12.23
C GLY A 130 -5.34 27.61 13.49
N LYS A 131 -6.00 26.46 13.39
CA LYS A 131 -6.79 25.87 14.49
C LYS A 131 -6.03 24.88 15.39
N LEU A 132 -4.79 24.53 15.06
CA LEU A 132 -4.01 23.52 15.78
C LEU A 132 -2.94 24.07 16.72
N GLY A 133 -2.93 25.38 16.97
CA GLY A 133 -2.02 25.99 17.94
C GLY A 133 -0.54 25.80 17.56
N PRO A 134 0.32 25.26 18.45
CA PRO A 134 1.76 25.17 18.24
C PRO A 134 2.21 23.99 17.35
N LEU A 135 1.30 23.12 16.91
CA LEU A 135 1.68 21.94 16.12
C LEU A 135 2.22 22.34 14.75
N GLU A 136 3.45 21.94 14.44
CA GLU A 136 4.07 22.20 13.16
C GLU A 136 3.68 21.13 12.12
N SER A 137 3.84 21.46 10.84
CA SER A 137 3.61 20.51 9.74
C SER A 137 4.55 19.29 9.81
N THR A 138 5.75 19.50 10.36
CA THR A 138 6.76 18.46 10.63
C THR A 138 6.26 17.44 11.65
N ASP A 139 5.63 17.89 12.74
CA ASP A 139 5.03 17.03 13.77
C ASP A 139 3.90 16.18 13.19
N LEU A 140 3.01 16.80 12.42
CA LEU A 140 1.88 16.11 11.79
C LEU A 140 2.39 15.02 10.83
N SER A 141 3.41 15.33 10.03
CA SER A 141 4.01 14.38 9.11
C SER A 141 4.78 13.26 9.83
N ALA A 142 5.47 13.55 10.94
CA ALA A 142 6.11 12.53 11.77
C ALA A 142 5.09 11.60 12.42
N GLY A 143 4.00 12.15 13.00
CA GLY A 143 2.91 11.36 13.56
C GLY A 143 2.22 10.46 12.52
N PHE A 144 1.96 10.99 11.32
CA PHE A 144 1.43 10.20 10.20
C PHE A 144 2.36 9.04 9.82
N ARG A 145 3.65 9.33 9.63
CA ARG A 145 4.67 8.32 9.28
C ARG A 145 4.77 7.23 10.34
N LEU A 146 4.76 7.61 11.62
CA LEU A 146 4.79 6.68 12.74
C LEU A 146 3.58 5.71 12.71
N LEU A 147 2.37 6.25 12.64
CA LEU A 147 1.14 5.44 12.66
C LEU A 147 1.04 4.50 11.44
N ILE A 148 1.42 4.98 10.26
CA ILE A 148 1.52 4.11 9.07
C ILE A 148 2.58 3.02 9.28
N ALA A 149 3.76 3.36 9.78
CA ALA A 149 4.84 2.40 10.03
C ALA A 149 4.40 1.30 11.00
N LEU A 150 3.76 1.66 12.11
CA LEU A 150 3.21 0.71 13.09
C LEU A 150 2.15 -0.21 12.49
N THR A 151 1.47 0.22 11.43
CA THR A 151 0.45 -0.57 10.74
C THR A 151 1.05 -1.52 9.69
N VAL A 152 1.97 -1.01 8.86
CA VAL A 152 2.49 -1.76 7.70
C VAL A 152 3.65 -2.70 8.06
N LEU A 153 4.41 -2.41 9.12
CA LEU A 153 5.51 -3.28 9.56
C LEU A 153 5.02 -4.69 9.96
N PRO A 154 4.00 -4.84 10.84
CA PRO A 154 3.44 -6.16 11.15
C PRO A 154 2.97 -6.91 9.90
N LEU A 155 2.32 -6.22 8.96
CA LEU A 155 1.88 -6.81 7.69
C LEU A 155 3.06 -7.33 6.86
N GLY A 156 4.16 -6.56 6.78
CA GLY A 156 5.36 -6.94 6.04
C GLY A 156 6.12 -8.12 6.65
N TRP A 157 6.14 -8.26 7.98
CA TRP A 157 6.88 -9.33 8.66
C TRP A 157 6.04 -10.58 8.88
N LEU A 158 4.82 -10.43 9.40
CA LEU A 158 3.98 -11.54 9.83
C LEU A 158 3.08 -12.10 8.72
N GLY A 159 2.74 -11.28 7.72
CA GLY A 159 1.86 -11.67 6.63
C GLY A 159 2.31 -12.96 5.91
N PRO A 160 3.52 -13.00 5.31
CA PRO A 160 3.97 -14.14 4.51
C PRO A 160 4.06 -15.48 5.26
N GLY A 161 4.17 -15.46 6.59
CA GLY A 161 4.36 -16.65 7.42
C GLY A 161 3.08 -17.16 8.10
N SER A 162 1.92 -16.56 7.84
CA SER A 162 0.73 -16.74 8.69
C SER A 162 -0.10 -18.01 8.44
N GLY A 163 0.44 -18.97 7.67
CA GLY A 163 -0.23 -20.24 7.31
C GLY A 163 -1.31 -20.09 6.23
N SER A 164 -1.90 -21.21 5.78
CA SER A 164 -2.95 -21.19 4.75
C SER A 164 -4.25 -20.56 5.28
N GLY A 165 -4.67 -19.44 4.69
CA GLY A 165 -5.97 -18.81 4.94
C GLY A 165 -7.02 -19.32 3.95
N THR A 166 -8.18 -19.76 4.45
CA THR A 166 -9.29 -20.30 3.62
C THR A 166 -10.16 -19.22 2.98
N ALA A 167 -10.14 -17.99 3.50
CA ALA A 167 -10.92 -16.87 2.97
C ALA A 167 -10.01 -15.72 2.50
N LEU A 168 -10.00 -15.45 1.19
CA LEU A 168 -9.20 -14.40 0.55
C LEU A 168 -9.98 -13.08 0.46
N LYS A 169 -10.69 -12.72 1.53
CA LYS A 169 -11.39 -11.43 1.63
C LYS A 169 -10.45 -10.40 2.22
N VAL A 170 -9.99 -9.46 1.40
CA VAL A 170 -8.97 -8.48 1.80
C VAL A 170 -9.56 -7.09 1.98
N PRO A 171 -9.01 -6.26 2.89
CA PRO A 171 -9.50 -4.91 3.14
C PRO A 171 -9.06 -3.89 2.09
N PHE A 172 -8.18 -4.26 1.16
CA PHE A 172 -7.60 -3.39 0.14
C PHE A 172 -7.65 -4.05 -1.25
N PRO A 173 -7.66 -3.25 -2.32
CA PRO A 173 -7.61 -3.80 -3.67
C PRO A 173 -6.20 -4.30 -4.01
N VAL A 174 -6.06 -5.47 -4.65
CA VAL A 174 -4.74 -6.11 -4.88
C VAL A 174 -4.06 -5.68 -6.18
N HIS A 175 -4.60 -4.68 -6.88
CA HIS A 175 -4.06 -4.21 -8.15
C HIS A 175 -2.61 -3.68 -8.04
N ILE A 176 -2.21 -3.07 -6.92
CA ILE A 176 -0.82 -2.63 -6.70
C ILE A 176 0.12 -3.84 -6.63
N GLN A 177 -0.27 -4.88 -5.89
CA GLN A 177 0.44 -6.14 -5.82
C GLN A 177 0.56 -6.78 -7.20
N ALA A 178 -0.47 -6.67 -8.05
CA ALA A 178 -0.40 -7.15 -9.42
C ALA A 178 0.54 -6.34 -10.33
N LEU A 179 0.79 -5.06 -10.04
CA LEU A 179 1.73 -4.24 -10.81
C LEU A 179 3.18 -4.64 -10.57
N ILE A 180 3.58 -4.77 -9.29
CA ILE A 180 4.99 -4.92 -8.89
C ILE A 180 5.33 -6.25 -8.19
N GLY A 181 4.32 -7.05 -7.85
CA GLY A 181 4.43 -8.28 -7.06
C GLY A 181 4.23 -8.03 -5.57
N THR A 182 3.49 -8.93 -4.89
CA THR A 182 3.30 -8.90 -3.43
C THR A 182 4.63 -8.92 -2.67
N VAL A 183 5.63 -9.66 -3.18
CA VAL A 183 6.98 -9.69 -2.57
C VAL A 183 7.64 -8.30 -2.54
N ALA A 184 7.46 -7.50 -3.60
CA ALA A 184 8.00 -6.14 -3.65
C ALA A 184 7.24 -5.22 -2.69
N VAL A 185 5.91 -5.36 -2.61
CA VAL A 185 5.08 -4.62 -1.63
C VAL A 185 5.49 -4.95 -0.19
N VAL A 186 5.71 -6.22 0.13
CA VAL A 186 6.18 -6.66 1.45
C VAL A 186 7.53 -6.04 1.79
N TRP A 187 8.48 -6.06 0.86
CA TRP A 187 9.79 -5.43 1.05
C TRP A 187 9.67 -3.92 1.25
N LEU A 188 8.80 -3.26 0.48
CA LEU A 188 8.53 -1.84 0.63
C LEU A 188 7.97 -1.52 2.01
N PHE A 189 7.02 -2.30 2.52
CA PHE A 189 6.50 -2.12 3.88
C PHE A 189 7.58 -2.30 4.96
N ARG A 190 8.50 -3.24 4.78
CA ARG A 190 9.62 -3.43 5.72
C ARG A 190 10.58 -2.25 5.71
N ILE A 191 11.07 -1.88 4.53
CA ILE A 191 12.11 -0.83 4.39
C ILE A 191 11.52 0.53 4.73
N VAL A 192 10.43 0.93 4.07
CA VAL A 192 9.81 2.24 4.29
C VAL A 192 9.24 2.32 5.70
N GLY A 193 8.59 1.26 6.19
CA GLY A 193 8.07 1.23 7.55
C GLY A 193 9.18 1.40 8.59
N LEU A 194 10.32 0.74 8.44
CA LEU A 194 11.44 0.88 9.37
C LEU A 194 12.05 2.29 9.31
N ILE A 195 12.29 2.82 8.11
CA ILE A 195 12.80 4.19 7.92
C ILE A 195 11.86 5.20 8.57
N TRP A 196 10.55 5.06 8.36
CA TRP A 196 9.55 5.97 8.92
C TRP A 196 9.45 5.84 10.43
N LEU A 197 9.52 4.63 10.97
CA LEU A 197 9.54 4.40 12.42
C LEU A 197 10.74 5.09 13.06
N VAL A 198 11.95 4.86 12.52
CA VAL A 198 13.19 5.46 13.03
C VAL A 198 13.18 6.98 12.91
N ALA A 199 12.82 7.52 11.73
CA ALA A 199 12.77 8.96 11.51
C ALA A 199 11.77 9.65 12.46
N SER A 200 10.60 9.03 12.69
CA SER A 200 9.59 9.58 13.60
C SER A 200 10.03 9.46 15.06
N ALA A 201 10.68 8.35 15.44
CA ALA A 201 11.25 8.19 16.77
C ALA A 201 12.33 9.23 17.07
N ILE A 202 13.22 9.51 16.11
CA ILE A 202 14.23 10.58 16.24
C ILE A 202 13.56 11.94 16.42
N HIS A 203 12.52 12.24 15.64
CA HIS A 203 11.76 13.50 15.75
C HIS A 203 11.17 13.70 17.15
N PHE A 204 10.53 12.67 17.72
CA PHE A 204 9.85 12.78 19.01
C PHE A 204 10.77 12.58 20.24
N LEU A 205 11.91 11.92 20.10
CA LEU A 205 12.85 11.68 21.20
C LEU A 205 14.02 12.67 21.24
N GLY A 206 14.34 13.28 20.10
CA GLY A 206 15.43 14.27 19.98
C GLY A 206 14.98 15.72 20.00
N GLY A 207 13.66 15.97 20.04
CA GLY A 207 13.06 17.29 20.19
C GLY A 207 12.79 17.67 21.64
#